data_AF-A0A847AZN5-F1
#
_entry.id   AF-A0A847AZN5-F1
#
_cell.length_a   1.000
_cell.length_b   1.000
_cell.length_c   1.000
_cell.angle_alpha   90.00
_cell.angle_beta   90.00
_cell.angle_gamma   90.00
#
_symmetry.space_group_name_H-M   'P 1'
#
loop_
_entity.id
_entity.type
_entity.pdbx_description
1 polymer ?
#
loop_
_entity_poly.entity_id
_entity_poly.type
_entity_poly.pdbx_seq_one_letter_code
_entity_poly.pdbx_strand_id
1 'polypeptide(L)'
;MNCETAWQREPLGTADALKKALPLCYSEGRVLVTCVDIPLVTAEIFNKLSAVHEQEENYLTILSAEVPDAYGYGRIIKADGRVIGIVEEAEASSEEKKIRRVNSGVYCMERLGLEGYLAEIEKSPVKEEYYLTDLIGILVESGERVGETSCDWRYVRGVNTPKQLEEASELLKSIGRK
;
A
#
# COMPACT_ATOMS: atom_id res chain seq x y z
N MET A 1 19.69 15.72 -5.95
CA MET A 1 18.46 15.06 -5.49
C MET A 1 18.60 14.95 -3.98
N ASN A 2 17.77 15.65 -3.22
CA ASN A 2 17.81 15.55 -1.75
C ASN A 2 17.04 14.30 -1.37
N CYS A 3 17.71 13.35 -0.73
CA CYS A 3 17.13 12.14 -0.19
C CYS A 3 17.51 12.09 1.29
N GLU A 4 16.53 11.78 2.13
CA GLU A 4 16.73 11.62 3.56
C GLU A 4 16.52 10.16 3.93
N THR A 5 17.20 9.71 4.99
CA THR A 5 17.14 8.33 5.45
C THR A 5 16.67 8.28 6.89
N ALA A 6 15.58 7.54 7.10
CA ALA A 6 15.13 7.13 8.42
C ALA A 6 15.56 5.68 8.69
N TRP A 7 15.90 5.39 9.94
CA TRP A 7 16.35 4.06 10.35
C TRP A 7 15.26 3.34 11.13
N GLN A 8 14.77 2.24 10.56
CA GLN A 8 14.07 1.20 11.32
C GLN A 8 15.10 0.16 11.77
N ARG A 9 15.46 0.17 13.06
CA ARG A 9 16.53 -0.70 13.59
C ARG A 9 16.08 -2.14 13.82
N GLU A 10 14.80 -2.31 14.13
CA GLU A 10 14.16 -3.60 14.34
C GLU A 10 13.02 -3.72 13.34
N PRO A 11 12.85 -4.87 12.65
CA PRO A 11 11.81 -5.05 11.63
C PRO A 11 10.44 -5.23 12.30
N LEU A 12 9.91 -4.17 12.89
CA LEU A 12 8.65 -4.19 13.65
C LEU A 12 7.40 -4.05 12.75
N GLY A 13 7.56 -4.10 11.43
CA GLY A 13 6.46 -3.99 10.47
C GLY A 13 6.43 -2.67 9.70
N THR A 14 5.53 -2.62 8.71
CA THR A 14 5.44 -1.53 7.72
C THR A 14 4.90 -0.23 8.30
N ALA A 15 4.02 -0.29 9.30
CA ALA A 15 3.56 0.91 10.00
C ALA A 15 4.69 1.56 10.81
N ASP A 16 5.53 0.77 11.48
CA ASP A 16 6.69 1.31 12.21
C ASP A 16 7.71 1.95 11.25
N ALA A 17 7.94 1.35 10.09
CA ALA A 17 8.80 1.92 9.05
C ALA A 17 8.32 3.33 8.63
N LEU A 18 7.01 3.48 8.39
CA LEU A 18 6.42 4.78 8.06
C LEU A 18 6.55 5.77 9.24
N LYS A 19 6.27 5.34 10.48
CA LYS A 19 6.44 6.17 11.69
C LYS A 19 7.87 6.73 11.81
N LYS A 20 8.91 5.96 11.44
CA LYS A 20 10.30 6.45 11.47
C LYS A 20 10.57 7.51 10.39
N ALA A 21 9.91 7.42 9.25
CA ALA A 21 10.12 8.31 8.11
C ALA A 21 9.33 9.62 8.20
N LEU A 22 8.13 9.61 8.79
CA LEU A 22 7.22 10.78 8.82
C LEU A 22 7.82 12.07 9.39
N PRO A 23 8.69 12.06 10.42
CA PRO A 23 9.32 13.28 10.92
C PRO A 23 10.25 13.98 9.91
N LEU A 24 10.69 13.27 8.86
CA LEU A 24 11.50 13.82 7.77
C LEU A 24 10.64 14.35 6.62
N CYS A 25 9.34 14.06 6.62
CA CYS A 25 8.41 14.60 5.65
C CYS A 25 7.95 16.00 6.05
N TYR A 26 7.45 16.77 5.08
CA TYR A 26 6.71 17.99 5.38
C TYR A 26 5.53 17.70 6.31
N SER A 27 5.17 18.67 7.16
CA SER A 27 4.07 18.54 8.13
C SER A 27 2.68 18.68 7.51
N GLU A 28 2.59 19.08 6.24
CA GLU A 28 1.35 19.31 5.50
C GLU A 28 1.45 18.72 4.09
N GLY A 29 0.30 18.56 3.44
CA GLY A 29 0.18 17.98 2.10
C GLY A 29 -0.06 16.48 2.13
N ARG A 30 0.44 15.77 1.12
CA ARG A 30 0.17 14.34 0.91
C ARG A 30 1.43 13.51 1.07
N VAL A 31 1.29 12.33 1.66
CA VAL A 31 2.34 11.33 1.78
C VAL A 31 2.07 10.22 0.77
N LEU A 32 2.98 10.08 -0.20
CA LEU A 32 3.01 8.93 -1.11
C LEU A 32 3.92 7.86 -0.52
N VAL A 33 3.39 6.66 -0.31
CA VAL A 33 4.12 5.49 0.16
C VAL A 33 4.18 4.46 -0.96
N THR A 34 5.35 3.86 -1.15
CA THR A 34 5.56 2.75 -2.10
C THR A 34 6.57 1.77 -1.54
N CYS A 35 6.48 0.51 -1.96
CA CYS A 35 7.51 -0.48 -1.72
C CYS A 35 8.62 -0.37 -2.78
N VAL A 36 9.83 -0.80 -2.45
CA VAL A 36 10.98 -0.77 -3.37
C VAL A 36 11.09 -2.01 -4.25
N ASP A 37 10.35 -3.07 -3.90
CA ASP A 37 10.33 -4.35 -4.60
C ASP A 37 9.33 -4.39 -5.77
N ILE A 38 8.64 -3.28 -6.07
CA ILE A 38 7.71 -3.11 -7.19
C ILE A 38 8.30 -2.17 -8.26
N PRO A 39 9.36 -2.57 -8.98
CA PRO A 39 10.18 -1.67 -9.81
C PRO A 39 9.45 -1.10 -11.04
N LEU A 40 8.26 -1.59 -11.34
CA LEU A 40 7.54 -1.28 -12.58
C LEU A 40 6.54 -0.14 -12.43
N VAL A 41 6.22 0.27 -11.20
CA VAL A 41 5.30 1.39 -10.97
C VAL A 41 5.81 2.65 -11.69
N THR A 42 4.90 3.37 -12.32
CA THR A 42 5.21 4.52 -13.19
C THR A 42 4.79 5.83 -12.53
N ALA A 43 5.38 6.94 -12.98
CA ALA A 43 4.93 8.27 -12.59
C ALA A 43 3.46 8.52 -12.96
N GLU A 44 2.99 7.98 -14.08
CA GLU A 44 1.59 8.07 -14.49
C GLU A 44 0.65 7.39 -13.47
N ILE A 45 1.04 6.24 -12.94
CA ILE A 45 0.28 5.54 -11.90
C ILE A 45 0.23 6.36 -10.61
N PHE A 46 1.36 6.94 -10.18
CA PHE A 46 1.40 7.82 -9.01
C PHE A 46 0.55 9.08 -9.20
N ASN A 47 0.59 9.69 -10.39
CA ASN A 47 -0.23 10.86 -10.71
C ASN A 47 -1.72 10.52 -10.71
N LYS A 48 -2.12 9.37 -11.27
CA LYS A 48 -3.51 8.89 -11.23
C LYS A 48 -3.97 8.66 -9.79
N LEU A 49 -3.13 8.02 -8.97
CA LEU A 49 -3.42 7.80 -7.55
C LEU A 49 -3.64 9.11 -6.81
N SER A 50 -2.73 10.09 -6.97
CA SER A 50 -2.86 11.39 -6.34
C SER A 50 -4.07 12.19 -6.84
N ALA A 51 -4.40 12.09 -8.13
CA ALA A 51 -5.56 12.76 -8.70
C ALA A 51 -6.89 12.18 -8.15
N VAL A 52 -7.01 10.85 -8.05
CA VAL A 52 -8.19 10.22 -7.44
C VAL A 52 -8.31 10.58 -5.97
N HIS A 53 -7.19 10.58 -5.24
CA HIS A 53 -7.14 10.96 -3.84
C HIS A 53 -7.71 12.37 -3.60
N GLU A 54 -7.27 13.33 -4.42
CA GLU A 54 -7.74 14.72 -4.36
C GLU A 54 -9.19 14.89 -4.82
N GLN A 55 -9.57 14.32 -5.96
CA GLN A 55 -10.90 14.49 -6.54
C GLN A 55 -12.01 13.93 -5.66
N GLU A 56 -11.71 12.88 -4.90
CA GLU A 56 -12.67 12.22 -4.03
C GLU A 56 -12.56 12.66 -2.57
N GLU A 57 -11.65 13.58 -2.25
CA GLU A 57 -11.40 14.05 -0.87
C GLU A 57 -11.16 12.86 0.09
N ASN A 58 -10.36 11.89 -0.36
CA ASN A 58 -10.01 10.72 0.44
C ASN A 58 -8.92 11.08 1.45
N TYR A 59 -9.05 10.64 2.70
CA TYR A 59 -7.93 10.68 3.65
C TYR A 59 -6.82 9.71 3.24
N LEU A 60 -7.20 8.54 2.72
CA LEU A 60 -6.28 7.53 2.21
C LEU A 60 -6.81 6.96 0.89
N THR A 61 -5.94 6.82 -0.10
CA THR A 61 -6.26 6.12 -1.35
C THR A 61 -5.28 4.99 -1.59
N ILE A 62 -5.82 3.80 -1.82
CA ILE A 62 -5.06 2.57 -2.08
C ILE A 62 -4.90 2.42 -3.59
N LEU A 63 -3.68 2.13 -4.05
CA LEU A 63 -3.50 1.54 -5.37
C LEU A 63 -3.71 0.04 -5.25
N SER A 64 -4.66 -0.48 -6.00
CA SER A 64 -5.02 -1.89 -6.04
C SER A 64 -4.73 -2.50 -7.40
N ALA A 65 -4.75 -3.82 -7.47
CA ALA A 65 -4.78 -4.54 -8.74
C ALA A 65 -5.60 -5.83 -8.63
N GLU A 66 -6.12 -6.28 -9.76
CA GLU A 66 -6.72 -7.61 -9.87
C GLU A 66 -5.67 -8.57 -10.43
N VAL A 67 -5.31 -9.58 -9.64
CA VAL A 67 -4.23 -10.52 -9.96
C VAL A 67 -4.76 -11.89 -10.37
N PRO A 68 -4.05 -12.63 -11.24
CA PRO A 68 -4.40 -14.00 -11.57
C PRO A 68 -4.23 -14.97 -10.38
N ASP A 69 -3.23 -14.70 -9.53
CA ASP A 69 -2.96 -15.41 -8.28
C ASP A 69 -2.71 -14.38 -7.17
N ALA A 70 -3.51 -14.46 -6.12
CA ALA A 70 -3.50 -13.52 -5.01
C ALA A 70 -2.68 -14.00 -3.80
N TYR A 71 -2.09 -15.21 -3.87
CA TYR A 71 -1.29 -15.74 -2.78
C TYR A 71 -0.16 -14.77 -2.37
N GLY A 72 -0.10 -14.49 -1.07
CA GLY A 72 0.91 -13.62 -0.46
C GLY A 72 0.57 -12.14 -0.42
N TYR A 73 -0.53 -11.70 -1.04
CA TYR A 73 -0.96 -10.30 -0.99
C TYR A 73 -2.05 -10.05 0.07
N GLY A 74 -2.17 -8.82 0.57
CA GLY A 74 -3.36 -8.41 1.32
C GLY A 74 -4.58 -8.29 0.41
N ARG A 75 -5.75 -8.79 0.85
CA ARG A 75 -7.02 -8.73 0.08
C ARG A 75 -7.78 -7.46 0.43
N ILE A 76 -8.26 -6.73 -0.58
CA ILE A 76 -9.12 -5.56 -0.36
C ILE A 76 -10.52 -6.05 0.03
N ILE A 77 -10.96 -5.73 1.25
CA ILE A 77 -12.29 -6.07 1.74
C ILE A 77 -13.23 -4.89 1.51
N LYS A 78 -14.42 -5.21 1.00
CA LYS A 78 -15.44 -4.22 0.68
C LYS A 78 -16.80 -4.54 1.29
N ALA A 79 -17.51 -3.49 1.70
CA ALA A 79 -18.94 -3.52 1.99
C ALA A 79 -19.63 -2.41 1.20
N ASP A 80 -20.75 -2.71 0.56
CA ASP A 80 -21.52 -1.76 -0.27
C ASP A 80 -20.67 -0.98 -1.30
N GLY A 81 -19.69 -1.66 -1.87
CA GLY A 81 -18.76 -1.10 -2.86
C GLY A 81 -17.63 -0.24 -2.30
N ARG A 82 -17.62 0.06 -0.99
CA ARG A 82 -16.58 0.83 -0.30
C ARG A 82 -15.53 -0.08 0.33
N VAL A 83 -14.28 0.38 0.39
CA VAL A 83 -13.22 -0.32 1.11
C VAL A 83 -13.49 -0.19 2.61
N ILE A 84 -13.44 -1.31 3.32
CA ILE A 84 -13.60 -1.35 4.79
C ILE A 84 -12.36 -1.89 5.51
N GLY A 85 -11.41 -2.46 4.77
CA GLY A 85 -10.26 -3.12 5.37
C GLY A 85 -9.38 -3.79 4.34
N ILE A 86 -8.23 -4.26 4.81
CA ILE A 86 -7.35 -5.17 4.10
C ILE A 86 -7.08 -6.33 5.04
N VAL A 87 -7.19 -7.56 4.53
CA VAL A 87 -6.82 -8.77 5.30
C VAL A 87 -5.58 -9.42 4.69
N GLU A 88 -4.57 -9.65 5.51
CA GLU A 88 -3.31 -10.27 5.09
C GLU A 88 -3.48 -11.75 4.75
N GLU A 89 -2.65 -12.29 3.84
CA GLU A 89 -2.73 -13.71 3.42
C GLU A 89 -2.69 -14.71 4.58
N ALA A 90 -1.91 -14.39 5.62
CA ALA A 90 -1.75 -15.24 6.80
C ALA A 90 -3.00 -15.28 7.69
N GLU A 91 -3.83 -14.25 7.61
CA GLU A 91 -5.02 -14.04 8.46
C GLU A 91 -6.33 -14.27 7.69
N ALA A 92 -6.27 -14.26 6.35
CA ALA A 92 -7.41 -14.46 5.48
C ALA A 92 -8.04 -15.86 5.62
N SER A 93 -9.36 -15.88 5.74
CA SER A 93 -10.19 -17.09 5.67
C SER A 93 -10.18 -17.72 4.28
N SER A 94 -10.70 -18.94 4.16
CA SER A 94 -10.82 -19.64 2.88
C SER A 94 -11.69 -18.90 1.86
N GLU A 95 -12.64 -18.09 2.31
CA GLU A 95 -13.45 -17.25 1.42
C GLU A 95 -12.71 -15.98 1.01
N GLU A 96 -12.04 -15.31 1.95
CA GLU A 96 -11.26 -14.10 1.66
C GLU A 96 -10.09 -14.41 0.71
N LYS A 97 -9.45 -15.57 0.83
CA LYS A 97 -8.38 -15.99 -0.10
C LYS A 97 -8.83 -16.09 -1.55
N LYS A 98 -10.13 -16.20 -1.83
CA LYS A 98 -10.70 -16.20 -3.20
C LYS A 98 -10.76 -14.80 -3.82
N ILE A 99 -10.67 -13.74 -3.01
CA ILE A 99 -10.64 -12.37 -3.48
C ILE A 99 -9.36 -12.15 -4.30
N ARG A 100 -9.52 -11.67 -5.54
CA ARG A 100 -8.41 -11.39 -6.47
C ARG A 100 -8.00 -9.92 -6.51
N ARG A 101 -8.79 -9.04 -5.89
CA ARG A 101 -8.43 -7.63 -5.74
C ARG A 101 -7.47 -7.50 -4.56
N VAL A 102 -6.25 -7.09 -4.83
CA VAL A 102 -5.16 -7.08 -3.87
C VAL A 102 -4.62 -5.68 -3.61
N ASN A 103 -4.06 -5.52 -2.41
CA ASN A 103 -3.25 -4.39 -2.02
C ASN A 103 -1.90 -4.41 -2.73
N SER A 104 -1.49 -3.29 -3.34
CA SER A 104 -0.16 -3.17 -3.97
C SER A 104 0.94 -2.72 -3.00
N GLY A 105 0.59 -2.25 -1.80
CA GLY A 105 1.52 -1.58 -0.89
C GLY A 105 1.82 -0.13 -1.26
N VAL A 106 1.08 0.44 -2.22
CA VAL A 106 1.19 1.85 -2.63
C VAL A 106 -0.03 2.64 -2.16
N TYR A 107 0.23 3.76 -1.47
CA TYR A 107 -0.80 4.60 -0.87
C TYR A 107 -0.54 6.08 -1.12
N CYS A 108 -1.60 6.86 -1.19
CA CYS A 108 -1.59 8.32 -1.03
C CYS A 108 -2.41 8.66 0.20
N MET A 109 -1.85 9.43 1.12
CA MET A 109 -2.47 9.76 2.41
C MET A 109 -2.38 11.24 2.69
N GLU A 110 -3.39 11.78 3.38
CA GLU A 110 -3.29 13.09 3.99
C GLU A 110 -2.27 13.07 5.13
N ARG A 111 -1.42 14.10 5.18
CA ARG A 111 -0.34 14.19 6.16
C ARG A 111 -0.85 14.58 7.55
N LEU A 112 -1.87 15.44 7.59
CA LEU A 112 -2.40 16.00 8.82
C LEU A 112 -3.14 14.92 9.62
N GLY A 113 -2.73 14.69 10.87
CA GLY A 113 -3.35 13.69 11.75
C GLY A 113 -2.81 12.26 11.59
N LEU A 114 -1.95 12.01 10.60
CA LEU A 114 -1.47 10.66 10.27
C LEU A 114 -0.74 9.97 11.43
N GLU A 115 0.02 10.71 12.25
CA GLU A 115 0.67 10.14 13.44
C GLU A 115 -0.32 9.62 14.48
N GLY A 116 -1.48 10.27 14.61
CA GLY A 116 -2.55 9.86 15.53
C GLY A 116 -3.07 8.48 15.16
N TYR A 117 -3.55 8.33 13.92
CA TYR A 117 -4.06 7.05 13.43
C TYR A 117 -3.00 5.95 13.39
N LEU A 118 -1.75 6.29 13.04
CA LEU A 118 -0.68 5.30 13.09
C LEU A 118 -0.41 4.83 14.53
N ALA A 119 -0.58 5.68 15.54
CA ALA A 119 -0.39 5.30 16.95
C ALA A 119 -1.44 4.29 17.44
N GLU A 120 -2.62 4.24 16.80
CA GLU A 120 -3.69 3.29 17.09
C GLU A 120 -3.44 1.88 16.53
N ILE A 121 -2.49 1.72 15.60
CA ILE A 121 -2.14 0.41 15.04
C ILE A 121 -1.51 -0.46 16.13
N GLU A 122 -2.19 -1.57 16.43
CA GLU A 122 -1.72 -2.60 17.34
C GLU A 122 -0.82 -3.62 16.64
N LYS A 123 -0.10 -4.39 17.43
CA LYS A 123 0.81 -5.42 16.94
C LYS A 123 -0.01 -6.67 16.58
N SER A 124 0.09 -7.16 15.34
CA SER A 124 -0.61 -8.39 14.92
C SER A 124 -0.18 -9.58 15.79
N PRO A 125 -1.13 -10.37 16.33
CA PRO A 125 -0.81 -11.55 17.13
C PRO A 125 -0.23 -12.71 16.29
N VAL A 126 -0.37 -12.66 14.96
CA VAL A 126 0.07 -13.73 14.07
C VAL A 126 1.53 -13.54 13.65
N LYS A 127 1.92 -12.33 13.23
CA LYS A 127 3.29 -12.06 12.79
C LYS A 127 4.13 -11.26 13.76
N GLU A 128 3.53 -10.76 14.84
CA GLU A 128 4.22 -9.88 15.79
C GLU A 128 4.79 -8.62 15.12
N GLU A 129 4.04 -8.02 14.20
CA GLU A 129 4.39 -6.81 13.44
C GLU A 129 3.25 -5.78 13.46
N TYR A 130 3.56 -4.50 13.30
CA TYR A 130 2.59 -3.42 13.07
C TYR A 130 2.35 -3.27 11.57
N TYR A 131 1.18 -3.67 11.08
CA TYR A 131 0.86 -3.59 9.66
C TYR A 131 0.27 -2.24 9.30
N LEU A 132 0.82 -1.61 8.26
CA LEU A 132 0.23 -0.40 7.69
C LEU A 132 -1.17 -0.65 7.11
N THR A 133 -1.50 -1.90 6.77
CA THR A 133 -2.82 -2.28 6.27
C THR A 133 -3.94 -2.14 7.31
N ASP A 134 -3.61 -2.23 8.61
CA ASP A 134 -4.57 -2.02 9.70
C ASP A 134 -5.05 -0.57 9.79
N LEU A 135 -4.26 0.37 9.27
CA LEU A 135 -4.64 1.79 9.18
C LEU A 135 -5.97 1.97 8.44
N ILE A 136 -6.28 1.09 7.46
CA ILE A 136 -7.49 1.21 6.64
C ILE A 136 -8.73 1.01 7.51
N GLY A 137 -8.73 0.01 8.40
CA GLY A 137 -9.82 -0.24 9.34
C GLY A 137 -9.99 0.92 10.31
N ILE A 138 -8.88 1.39 10.90
CA ILE A 138 -8.86 2.52 11.85
C ILE A 138 -9.46 3.79 11.23
N LEU A 139 -9.09 4.11 9.99
CA LEU A 139 -9.63 5.26 9.27
C LEU A 139 -11.13 5.12 9.01
N VAL A 140 -11.57 3.95 8.55
CA VAL A 140 -12.99 3.67 8.31
C VAL A 140 -13.81 3.80 9.59
N GLU A 141 -13.32 3.27 10.71
CA GLU A 141 -13.96 3.39 12.02
C GLU A 141 -14.00 4.83 12.55
N SER A 142 -12.97 5.62 12.21
CA SER A 142 -12.89 7.04 12.54
C SER A 142 -13.77 7.93 11.66
N GLY A 143 -14.46 7.35 10.65
CA GLY A 143 -15.29 8.08 9.71
C GLY A 143 -14.51 8.78 8.59
N GLU A 144 -13.21 8.52 8.48
CA GLU A 144 -12.37 9.03 7.41
C GLU A 144 -12.67 8.32 6.09
N ARG A 145 -12.50 9.06 4.99
CA ARG A 145 -12.81 8.52 3.67
C ARG A 145 -11.63 7.73 3.12
N VAL A 146 -11.84 6.42 2.90
CA VAL A 146 -10.87 5.55 2.22
C VAL A 146 -11.30 5.23 0.80
N GLY A 147 -10.47 5.60 -0.16
CA GLY A 147 -10.66 5.35 -1.58
C GLY A 147 -9.74 4.28 -2.15
N GLU A 148 -10.03 3.88 -3.38
CA GLU A 148 -9.24 2.90 -4.14
C GLU A 148 -9.16 3.35 -5.59
N THR A 149 -7.97 3.25 -6.19
CA THR A 149 -7.82 3.24 -7.64
C THR A 149 -7.12 1.95 -8.06
N SER A 150 -7.25 1.56 -9.33
CA SER A 150 -6.62 0.35 -9.85
C SER A 150 -5.68 0.64 -11.01
N CYS A 151 -4.67 -0.22 -11.13
CA CYS A 151 -3.81 -0.32 -12.30
C CYS A 151 -3.72 -1.78 -12.78
N ASP A 152 -3.01 -1.98 -13.88
CA ASP A 152 -2.65 -3.32 -14.32
C ASP A 152 -1.69 -3.96 -13.29
N TRP A 153 -2.01 -5.19 -12.89
CA TRP A 153 -1.26 -5.94 -11.86
C TRP A 153 0.22 -6.11 -12.21
N ARG A 154 0.56 -6.11 -13.50
CA ARG A 154 1.94 -6.23 -13.97
C ARG A 154 2.83 -5.09 -13.46
N TYR A 155 2.27 -3.91 -13.18
CA TYR A 155 3.04 -2.76 -12.68
C TYR A 155 3.30 -2.81 -11.17
N VAL A 156 2.47 -3.52 -10.42
CA VAL A 156 2.55 -3.61 -8.94
C VAL A 156 3.03 -4.98 -8.47
N ARG A 157 3.59 -5.77 -9.39
CA ARG A 157 4.12 -7.09 -9.08
C ARG A 157 5.45 -6.96 -8.33
N GLY A 158 5.51 -7.51 -7.13
CA GLY A 158 6.74 -7.57 -6.34
C GLY A 158 7.81 -8.48 -6.96
N VAL A 159 9.07 -8.15 -6.70
CA VAL A 159 10.25 -8.91 -7.10
C VAL A 159 10.96 -9.44 -5.86
N ASN A 160 10.70 -10.71 -5.54
CA ASN A 160 11.22 -11.40 -4.36
C ASN A 160 12.15 -12.56 -4.72
N THR A 161 12.28 -12.90 -6.01
CA THR A 161 13.10 -14.02 -6.50
C THR A 161 13.85 -13.62 -7.77
N PRO A 162 14.97 -14.27 -8.10
CA PRO A 162 15.69 -14.04 -9.34
C PRO A 162 14.83 -14.21 -10.60
N LYS A 163 13.93 -15.21 -10.59
CA LYS A 163 12.97 -15.43 -11.69
C LYS A 163 12.02 -14.24 -11.85
N GLN A 164 11.49 -13.72 -10.73
CA GLN A 164 10.61 -12.55 -10.80
C GLN A 164 11.34 -11.30 -11.29
N LEU A 165 12.64 -11.16 -11.01
CA LEU A 165 13.48 -10.06 -11.50
C LEU A 165 13.69 -10.14 -13.01
N GLU A 166 13.95 -11.35 -13.55
CA GLU A 166 14.07 -11.59 -14.98
C GLU A 166 12.78 -11.22 -15.71
N GLU A 167 11.64 -11.74 -15.25
CA GLU A 167 10.32 -11.44 -15.80
C GLU A 167 9.97 -9.93 -15.74
N ALA A 168 10.33 -9.24 -14.65
CA ALA A 168 10.16 -7.79 -14.55
C ALA A 168 11.06 -7.03 -15.54
N SER A 169 12.28 -7.52 -15.77
CA SER A 169 13.23 -6.94 -16.73
C SER A 169 12.77 -7.11 -18.18
N GLU A 170 12.16 -8.25 -18.52
CA GLU A 170 11.54 -8.48 -19.82
C GLU A 170 10.36 -7.53 -20.06
N LEU A 171 9.52 -7.35 -19.04
CA LEU A 171 8.39 -6.42 -19.11
C LEU A 171 8.88 -4.98 -19.28
N LEU A 172 9.90 -4.52 -18.56
CA LEU A 172 10.53 -3.20 -18.75
C LEU A 172 10.92 -2.96 -20.21
N LYS A 173 11.61 -3.93 -20.81
CA LYS A 173 12.02 -3.85 -22.23
C LYS A 173 10.81 -3.74 -23.16
N SER A 174 9.76 -4.51 -22.91
CA SER A 174 8.55 -4.53 -23.74
C SER A 174 7.77 -3.21 -23.69
N ILE A 175 7.84 -2.46 -22.58
CA ILE A 175 7.20 -1.14 -22.41
C ILE A 175 8.12 0.02 -22.79
N GLY A 176 9.27 -0.26 -23.42
CA GLY A 176 10.20 0.75 -23.92
C GLY A 176 11.00 1.49 -22.84
N ARG A 177 11.04 0.97 -21.60
CA ARG A 177 11.84 1.53 -20.50
C ARG A 177 13.16 0.74 -20.40
N LYS A 178 14.28 1.45 -20.29
CA LYS A 178 15.62 0.85 -20.08
C LYS A 178 15.99 0.88 -18.60
#